data_AF-A0AAW0DJV8-F1
#
_entry.id   AF-A0AAW0DJV8-F1
#
_cell.length_a   1.000
_cell.length_b   1.000
_cell.length_c   1.000
_cell.angle_alpha   90.00
_cell.angle_beta   90.00
_cell.angle_gamma   90.00
#
_symmetry.space_group_name_H-M   'P 1'
#
loop_
_entity.id
_entity.type
_entity.pdbx_description
1 polymer ?
#
loop_
_entity_poly.entity_id
_entity_poly.type
_entity_poly.pdbx_seq_one_letter_code
_entity_poly.pdbx_strand_id
1 'polypeptide(L)'
;MFTIANQKQQVILSGTLPSDVMATYVQDKAQNSDAIYTIHTTVAALSDLKTLPEILAANQFVGDIYRGLPGIYGLSNNATLVSSKSSPIATGVKFSITSVRFNNPLGTSATRPTPNIQFLLYGTSSSGYHIDHILSTGPNAQLTASGVTLSVTPALNQTSQYTLTVDNRAEATMLPFTAPPTFFQPGSSAKVTIWEGTNSVAQGTMTLPANKGDLYFDCDFLNEEIAADIYITVPANPTTAPEIWKTDIDGIADKLVEEFSAAEDKGIDWNDNVPHAIRRKYPTAESYSVTLGLPDAESVKEGAYFSIVSRFVSNLPTNTRSRLLVLNNAYMKQFSIADI
;
A
#
# COMPACT_ATOMS: atom_id res chain seq x y z
N MET A 1 -1.50 2.58 -4.42
CA MET A 1 -2.97 2.73 -4.28
C MET A 1 -3.50 3.53 -5.47
N PHE A 2 -4.67 3.21 -6.02
CA PHE A 2 -5.24 3.92 -7.18
C PHE A 2 -5.88 5.27 -6.83
N THR A 3 -6.10 5.58 -5.55
CA THR A 3 -6.84 6.77 -5.11
C THR A 3 -5.95 7.88 -4.57
N ILE A 4 -4.83 7.54 -3.90
CA ILE A 4 -3.91 8.50 -3.32
C ILE A 4 -2.85 8.91 -4.34
N ALA A 5 -2.85 10.17 -4.74
CA ALA A 5 -2.03 10.69 -5.83
C ALA A 5 -0.54 10.36 -5.72
N ASN A 6 0.05 10.57 -4.54
CA ASN A 6 1.46 10.26 -4.27
C ASN A 6 1.77 8.75 -4.19
N GLN A 7 0.75 7.87 -4.28
CA GLN A 7 0.87 6.41 -4.28
C GLN A 7 0.37 5.77 -5.57
N LYS A 8 0.00 6.57 -6.59
CA LYS A 8 -0.41 6.11 -7.92
C LYS A 8 0.79 5.72 -8.78
N GLN A 9 1.70 4.93 -8.23
CA GLN A 9 2.88 4.45 -8.94
C GLN A 9 3.07 2.96 -8.65
N GLN A 10 3.39 2.20 -9.70
CA GLN A 10 3.95 0.87 -9.57
C GLN A 10 5.46 0.95 -9.85
N VAL A 11 6.25 0.54 -8.87
CA VAL A 11 7.72 0.67 -8.90
C VAL A 11 8.36 -0.67 -8.54
N ILE A 12 9.34 -1.08 -9.34
CA ILE A 12 10.23 -2.21 -9.04
C ILE A 12 11.66 -1.71 -9.09
N LEU A 13 12.37 -1.88 -7.98
CA LEU A 13 13.76 -1.47 -7.80
C LEU A 13 14.64 -2.69 -7.60
N SER A 14 15.87 -2.62 -8.10
CA SER A 14 16.97 -3.46 -7.59
C SER A 14 17.86 -2.58 -6.73
N GLY A 15 18.35 -3.14 -5.64
CA GLY A 15 19.20 -2.44 -4.70
C GLY A 15 20.02 -3.37 -3.85
N THR A 16 20.84 -2.79 -2.99
CA THR A 16 21.68 -3.49 -2.03
C THR A 16 21.34 -3.07 -0.60
N LEU A 17 21.52 -4.03 0.29
CA LEU A 17 21.48 -3.88 1.73
C LEU A 17 22.90 -3.97 2.30
N PRO A 18 23.18 -3.32 3.44
CA PRO A 18 24.36 -3.63 4.24
C PRO A 18 24.41 -5.14 4.55
N SER A 19 25.61 -5.72 4.54
CA SER A 19 25.80 -7.17 4.62
C SER A 19 25.31 -7.77 5.94
N ASP A 20 25.47 -7.04 7.04
CA ASP A 20 24.97 -7.37 8.36
C ASP A 20 23.44 -7.36 8.41
N VAL A 21 22.80 -6.36 7.80
CA VAL A 21 21.34 -6.28 7.69
C VAL A 21 20.79 -7.42 6.82
N MET A 22 21.45 -7.72 5.70
CA MET A 22 21.08 -8.87 4.85
C MET A 22 21.22 -10.20 5.63
N ALA A 23 22.27 -10.37 6.43
CA ALA A 23 22.44 -11.55 7.26
C ALA A 23 21.31 -11.69 8.30
N THR A 24 20.93 -10.58 8.96
CA THR A 24 19.78 -10.54 9.89
C THR A 24 18.49 -10.95 9.18
N TYR A 25 18.22 -10.38 7.99
CA TYR A 25 17.04 -10.74 7.20
C TYR A 25 17.02 -12.23 6.81
N VAL A 26 18.15 -12.77 6.31
CA VAL A 26 18.26 -14.18 5.93
C VAL A 26 18.04 -15.11 7.13
N GLN A 27 18.62 -14.77 8.28
CA GLN A 27 18.42 -15.53 9.52
C GLN A 27 16.95 -15.50 9.96
N ASP A 28 16.32 -14.32 9.91
CA ASP A 28 14.91 -14.16 10.31
C ASP A 28 13.96 -14.92 9.37
N LYS A 29 14.19 -14.85 8.06
CA LYS A 29 13.43 -15.58 7.04
C LYS A 29 13.58 -17.08 7.18
N ALA A 30 14.75 -17.59 7.56
CA ALA A 30 14.94 -19.02 7.81
C ALA A 30 14.12 -19.52 9.01
N GLN A 31 13.92 -18.68 10.03
CA GLN A 31 13.11 -19.00 11.20
C GLN A 31 11.61 -18.76 10.97
N ASN A 32 11.27 -17.88 10.03
CA ASN A 32 9.90 -17.44 9.75
C ASN A 32 9.64 -17.50 8.24
N SER A 33 9.70 -18.69 7.66
CA SER A 33 9.63 -18.88 6.20
C SER A 33 8.34 -18.33 5.61
N ASP A 34 7.21 -18.54 6.31
CA ASP A 34 5.87 -18.10 5.92
C ASP A 34 5.64 -16.59 6.11
N ALA A 35 6.58 -15.86 6.71
CA ALA A 35 6.43 -14.43 6.91
C ALA A 35 6.74 -13.63 5.65
N ILE A 36 5.95 -12.58 5.46
CA ILE A 36 6.17 -11.51 4.49
C ILE A 36 7.07 -10.46 5.14
N TYR A 37 7.94 -9.84 4.36
CA TYR A 37 8.83 -8.78 4.83
C TYR A 37 8.60 -7.52 4.03
N THR A 38 8.51 -6.39 4.71
CA THR A 38 8.32 -5.08 4.08
C THR A 38 9.40 -4.11 4.54
N ILE A 39 9.60 -3.08 3.72
CA ILE A 39 10.51 -1.99 4.00
C ILE A 39 9.68 -0.72 3.99
N HIS A 40 9.77 0.07 5.06
CA HIS A 40 9.07 1.34 5.17
C HIS A 40 10.09 2.45 5.38
N THR A 41 9.96 3.53 4.60
CA THR A 41 10.78 4.72 4.79
C THR A 41 10.54 5.28 6.19
N THR A 42 11.62 5.59 6.89
CA THR A 42 11.55 6.15 8.24
C THR A 42 12.00 7.58 8.23
N VAL A 43 11.22 8.44 8.87
CA VAL A 43 11.55 9.85 9.06
C VAL A 43 11.41 10.20 10.53
N ALA A 44 12.41 10.87 11.08
CA ALA A 44 12.36 11.38 12.45
C ALA A 44 11.53 12.67 12.54
N ALA A 45 11.52 13.46 11.45
CA ALA A 45 10.72 14.68 11.32
C ALA A 45 9.97 14.69 9.99
N LEU A 46 8.79 15.31 9.96
CA LEU A 46 8.00 15.47 8.73
C LEU A 46 8.74 16.23 7.63
N SER A 47 9.65 17.14 8.00
CA SER A 47 10.51 17.87 7.07
C SER A 47 11.45 16.97 6.27
N ASP A 48 11.69 15.74 6.75
CA ASP A 48 12.60 14.79 6.13
C ASP A 48 11.87 13.78 5.23
N LEU A 49 10.54 13.93 5.07
CA LEU A 49 9.75 13.15 4.14
C LEU A 49 10.23 13.38 2.72
N LYS A 50 10.61 12.28 2.07
CA LYS A 50 10.99 12.27 0.66
C LYS A 50 9.86 11.72 -0.18
N THR A 51 9.59 12.40 -1.27
CA THR A 51 8.77 11.88 -2.36
C THR A 51 9.50 10.75 -3.08
N LEU A 52 8.75 9.89 -3.77
CA LEU A 52 9.34 8.83 -4.60
C LEU A 52 10.33 9.40 -5.64
N PRO A 53 10.03 10.48 -6.40
CA PRO A 53 11.01 11.09 -7.30
C PRO A 53 12.33 11.49 -6.62
N GLU A 54 12.28 12.05 -5.41
CA GLU A 54 13.49 12.41 -4.66
C GLU A 54 14.29 11.18 -4.22
N ILE A 55 13.61 10.11 -3.82
CA ILE A 55 14.26 8.82 -3.50
C ILE A 55 14.97 8.25 -4.74
N LEU A 56 14.29 8.24 -5.88
CA LEU A 56 14.84 7.74 -7.14
C LEU A 56 16.02 8.60 -7.60
N ALA A 57 15.93 9.92 -7.52
CA ALA A 57 17.01 10.84 -7.87
C ALA A 57 18.25 10.66 -6.96
N ALA A 58 18.03 10.41 -5.67
CA ALA A 58 19.11 10.16 -4.72
C ALA A 58 19.73 8.76 -4.87
N ASN A 59 19.09 7.84 -5.59
CA ASN A 59 19.43 6.40 -5.66
C ASN A 59 19.59 5.75 -4.28
N GLN A 60 18.93 6.27 -3.25
CA GLN A 60 19.01 5.73 -1.90
C GLN A 60 17.87 6.26 -1.02
N PHE A 61 17.52 5.49 0.00
CA PHE A 61 16.63 5.92 1.08
C PHE A 61 17.00 5.23 2.39
N VAL A 62 16.49 5.76 3.49
CA VAL A 62 16.60 5.13 4.82
C VAL A 62 15.24 4.57 5.19
N GLY A 63 15.22 3.34 5.69
CA GLY A 63 14.00 2.70 6.12
C GLY A 63 14.23 1.60 7.15
N ASP A 64 13.12 1.09 7.66
CA ASP A 64 13.08 0.01 8.63
C ASP A 64 12.54 -1.25 7.94
N ILE A 65 13.08 -2.40 8.31
CA ILE A 65 12.64 -3.71 7.80
C ILE A 65 11.72 -4.34 8.82
N TYR A 66 10.53 -4.72 8.39
CA TYR A 66 9.51 -5.36 9.22
C TYR A 66 9.26 -6.79 8.78
N ARG A 67 8.93 -7.64 9.77
CA ARG A 67 8.24 -8.91 9.53
C ARG A 67 6.74 -8.63 9.56
N GLY A 68 6.09 -8.71 8.41
CA GLY A 68 4.72 -8.21 8.19
C GLY A 68 4.70 -6.71 7.91
N LEU A 69 3.58 -6.06 8.21
CA LEU A 69 3.44 -4.60 8.08
C LEU A 69 3.75 -3.89 9.42
N PRO A 70 4.20 -2.62 9.40
CA PRO A 70 4.26 -1.78 10.59
C PRO A 70 2.88 -1.63 11.24
N GLY A 71 2.85 -1.52 12.57
CA GLY A 71 1.60 -1.38 13.33
C GLY A 71 0.74 -0.16 12.95
N ILE A 72 1.33 0.87 12.32
CA ILE A 72 0.63 2.07 11.85
C ILE A 72 -0.35 1.80 10.70
N TYR A 73 -0.22 0.68 9.99
CA TYR A 73 -1.14 0.31 8.91
C TYR A 73 -2.40 -0.43 9.40
N GLY A 74 -2.60 -0.51 10.72
CA GLY A 74 -3.80 -1.09 11.34
C GLY A 74 -3.89 -2.61 11.19
N LEU A 75 -4.98 -3.17 11.71
CA LEU A 75 -5.31 -4.59 11.56
C LEU A 75 -5.77 -4.83 10.11
N SER A 76 -4.84 -5.15 9.20
CA SER A 76 -5.20 -5.78 7.93
C SER A 76 -6.07 -7.02 8.20
N ASN A 77 -7.13 -7.22 7.42
CA ASN A 77 -7.96 -8.42 7.53
C ASN A 77 -7.18 -9.70 7.11
N ASN A 78 -5.99 -9.54 6.53
CA ASN A 78 -5.10 -10.60 6.16
C ASN A 78 -4.29 -11.00 7.38
N ALA A 79 -4.75 -12.04 8.09
CA ALA A 79 -4.14 -12.53 9.32
C ALA A 79 -2.64 -12.89 9.20
N THR A 80 -2.10 -13.04 7.99
CA THR A 80 -0.67 -13.24 7.74
C THR A 80 0.15 -11.95 7.65
N LEU A 81 -0.49 -10.77 7.53
CA LEU A 81 0.18 -9.46 7.46
C LEU A 81 0.25 -8.74 8.81
N VAL A 82 -0.53 -9.18 9.80
CA VAL A 82 -0.67 -8.47 11.08
C VAL A 82 0.02 -9.23 12.20
N SER A 83 1.20 -8.75 12.59
CA SER A 83 1.65 -8.89 13.96
C SER A 83 1.25 -7.61 14.68
N SER A 84 0.42 -7.71 15.72
CA SER A 84 -0.20 -6.60 16.46
C SER A 84 0.77 -5.69 17.23
N LYS A 85 2.07 -5.72 16.91
CA LYS A 85 3.18 -4.87 17.36
C LYS A 85 4.49 -5.40 16.72
N SER A 86 4.61 -5.35 15.39
CA SER A 86 5.87 -5.74 14.74
C SER A 86 6.91 -4.64 15.00
N SER A 87 7.77 -4.84 15.98
CA SER A 87 9.03 -4.09 16.01
C SER A 87 9.83 -4.44 14.75
N PRO A 88 10.50 -3.44 14.14
CA PRO A 88 11.35 -3.71 12.99
C PRO A 88 12.47 -4.68 13.37
N ILE A 89 12.82 -5.58 12.46
CA ILE A 89 13.96 -6.50 12.62
C ILE A 89 15.30 -5.78 12.38
N ALA A 90 15.26 -4.63 11.70
CA ALA A 90 16.40 -3.74 11.51
C ALA A 90 15.88 -2.30 11.32
N THR A 91 16.52 -1.33 11.97
CA THR A 91 16.13 0.08 11.93
C THR A 91 17.18 0.97 11.26
N GLY A 92 16.74 2.09 10.68
CA GLY A 92 17.62 3.10 10.12
C GLY A 92 18.52 2.57 9.00
N VAL A 93 18.04 1.55 8.28
CA VAL A 93 18.82 0.86 7.25
C VAL A 93 18.93 1.74 6.02
N LYS A 94 20.16 1.97 5.57
CA LYS A 94 20.43 2.65 4.31
C LYS A 94 20.31 1.68 3.14
N PHE A 95 19.32 1.89 2.29
CA PHE A 95 19.11 1.15 1.05
C PHE A 95 19.75 1.90 -0.11
N SER A 96 20.55 1.22 -0.93
CA SER A 96 21.12 1.77 -2.16
C SER A 96 20.41 1.17 -3.37
N ILE A 97 19.84 2.03 -4.22
CA ILE A 97 19.16 1.63 -5.45
C ILE A 97 20.24 1.49 -6.53
N THR A 98 20.35 0.29 -7.11
CA THR A 98 21.30 0.02 -8.19
C THR A 98 20.67 0.13 -9.57
N SER A 99 19.35 -0.08 -9.67
CA SER A 99 18.61 0.10 -10.92
C SER A 99 17.11 0.22 -10.69
N VAL A 100 16.45 1.08 -11.47
CA VAL A 100 14.98 1.11 -11.60
C VAL A 100 14.58 0.12 -12.69
N ARG A 101 13.82 -0.92 -12.34
CA ARG A 101 13.36 -1.96 -13.29
C ARG A 101 12.02 -1.61 -13.90
N PHE A 102 11.16 -0.99 -13.11
CA PHE A 102 9.84 -0.54 -13.52
C PHE A 102 9.46 0.69 -12.69
N ASN A 103 8.86 1.69 -13.33
CA ASN A 103 8.42 2.91 -12.66
C ASN A 103 7.34 3.59 -13.51
N ASN A 104 6.13 3.04 -13.45
CA ASN A 104 5.00 3.56 -14.23
C ASN A 104 3.90 4.10 -13.32
N PRO A 105 3.24 5.20 -13.73
CA PRO A 105 2.04 5.64 -13.05
C PRO A 105 0.96 4.56 -13.16
N LEU A 106 0.20 4.39 -12.10
CA LEU A 106 -1.00 3.56 -12.12
C LEU A 106 -2.03 4.21 -13.05
N GLY A 107 -2.60 3.42 -13.96
CA GLY A 107 -3.60 3.91 -14.90
C GLY A 107 -4.83 4.45 -14.18
N THR A 108 -5.23 5.67 -14.50
CA THR A 108 -6.52 6.26 -14.08
C THR A 108 -7.60 6.12 -15.16
N SER A 109 -7.24 5.64 -16.35
CA SER A 109 -8.16 5.55 -17.47
C SER A 109 -8.91 4.21 -17.44
N ALA A 110 -10.20 4.26 -17.81
CA ALA A 110 -11.09 3.12 -18.02
C ALA A 110 -10.67 2.25 -19.23
N THR A 111 -9.38 2.00 -19.39
CA THR A 111 -8.88 1.01 -20.32
C THR A 111 -9.38 -0.35 -19.85
N ARG A 112 -9.97 -1.09 -20.79
CA ARG A 112 -10.51 -2.42 -20.51
C ARG A 112 -9.40 -3.28 -19.90
N PRO A 113 -9.71 -4.11 -18.88
CA PRO A 113 -8.76 -5.06 -18.36
C PRO A 113 -8.18 -5.87 -19.51
N THR A 114 -6.91 -6.24 -19.37
CA THR A 114 -6.24 -7.07 -20.36
C THR A 114 -7.02 -8.38 -20.57
N PRO A 115 -7.04 -8.97 -21.77
CA PRO A 115 -7.80 -10.19 -22.02
C PRO A 115 -7.40 -11.36 -21.11
N ASN A 116 -6.16 -11.37 -20.63
CA ASN A 116 -5.62 -12.30 -19.65
C ASN A 116 -4.70 -11.55 -18.69
N ILE A 117 -4.72 -11.93 -17.42
CA ILE A 117 -3.89 -11.30 -16.37
C ILE A 117 -2.40 -11.35 -16.74
N GLN A 118 -1.70 -10.24 -16.51
CA GLN A 118 -0.30 -10.06 -16.87
C GLN A 118 0.57 -9.65 -15.68
N PHE A 119 1.80 -10.13 -15.67
CA PHE A 119 2.78 -9.86 -14.64
C PHE A 119 4.06 -9.28 -15.27
N LEU A 120 4.71 -8.37 -14.56
CA LEU A 120 6.12 -8.04 -14.77
C LEU A 120 6.94 -9.27 -14.37
N LEU A 121 7.91 -9.67 -15.19
CA LEU A 121 8.81 -10.79 -14.90
C LEU A 121 10.25 -10.25 -14.77
N TYR A 122 10.87 -10.51 -13.62
CA TYR A 122 12.23 -10.04 -13.32
C TYR A 122 13.01 -11.08 -12.51
N GLY A 123 14.32 -10.84 -12.35
CA GLY A 123 15.26 -11.83 -11.83
C GLY A 123 15.87 -12.71 -12.93
N THR A 124 16.59 -13.75 -12.55
CA THR A 124 17.27 -14.67 -13.47
C THR A 124 17.08 -16.12 -13.03
N SER A 125 17.46 -17.07 -13.88
CA SER A 125 17.48 -18.48 -13.49
C SER A 125 18.45 -18.80 -12.35
N SER A 126 19.46 -17.95 -12.10
CA SER A 126 20.42 -18.13 -11.00
C SER A 126 19.97 -17.47 -9.70
N SER A 127 19.32 -16.31 -9.75
CA SER A 127 18.81 -15.61 -8.57
C SER A 127 17.39 -16.03 -8.17
N GLY A 128 16.70 -16.77 -9.05
CA GLY A 128 15.25 -16.98 -9.00
C GLY A 128 14.52 -15.88 -9.77
N TYR A 129 13.40 -16.27 -10.40
CA TYR A 129 12.48 -15.32 -11.03
C TYR A 129 11.47 -14.80 -10.03
N HIS A 130 10.94 -13.62 -10.30
CA HIS A 130 9.94 -12.93 -9.51
C HIS A 130 8.89 -12.34 -10.45
N ILE A 131 7.66 -12.27 -9.96
CA ILE A 131 6.53 -11.70 -10.70
C ILE A 131 5.81 -10.65 -9.87
N ASP A 132 5.29 -9.63 -10.54
CA ASP A 132 4.45 -8.59 -9.93
C ASP A 132 3.31 -8.23 -10.89
N HIS A 133 2.07 -8.24 -10.41
CA HIS A 133 0.88 -8.03 -11.24
C HIS A 133 0.88 -6.64 -11.89
N ILE A 134 0.68 -6.54 -13.21
CA ILE A 134 0.61 -5.25 -13.89
C ILE A 134 -0.71 -4.55 -13.54
N LEU A 135 -0.62 -3.46 -12.78
CA LEU A 135 -1.78 -2.73 -12.26
C LEU A 135 -2.28 -1.71 -13.29
N SER A 136 -3.07 -2.18 -14.25
CA SER A 136 -3.54 -1.36 -15.39
C SER A 136 -4.75 -0.48 -15.09
N THR A 137 -5.67 -0.96 -14.25
CA THR A 137 -6.92 -0.29 -13.90
C THR A 137 -7.36 -0.67 -12.48
N GLY A 138 -8.01 0.26 -11.77
CA GLY A 138 -8.63 0.04 -10.47
C GLY A 138 -10.15 -0.13 -10.59
N PRO A 139 -10.83 -0.91 -9.73
CA PRO A 139 -10.30 -1.75 -8.64
C PRO A 139 -9.36 -2.87 -9.16
N ASN A 140 -8.34 -3.25 -8.40
CA ASN A 140 -7.40 -4.34 -8.67
C ASN A 140 -6.84 -5.03 -7.40
N ALA A 141 -5.95 -6.01 -7.55
CA ALA A 141 -5.17 -6.59 -6.45
C ALA A 141 -3.69 -6.62 -6.79
N GLN A 142 -2.87 -6.38 -5.76
CA GLN A 142 -1.44 -6.62 -5.81
C GLN A 142 -1.24 -8.12 -5.64
N LEU A 143 -0.61 -8.74 -6.64
CA LEU A 143 -0.20 -10.14 -6.61
C LEU A 143 1.29 -10.15 -6.92
N THR A 144 2.12 -10.35 -5.90
CA THR A 144 3.58 -10.39 -6.03
C THR A 144 4.07 -11.75 -5.58
N ALA A 145 4.97 -12.39 -6.34
CA ALA A 145 5.60 -13.63 -5.90
C ALA A 145 7.10 -13.64 -6.18
N SER A 146 7.88 -14.12 -5.22
CA SER A 146 9.33 -14.32 -5.34
C SER A 146 9.68 -15.79 -5.51
N GLY A 147 10.84 -16.10 -6.10
CA GLY A 147 11.30 -17.50 -6.23
C GLY A 147 10.41 -18.36 -7.14
N VAL A 148 9.80 -17.75 -8.15
CA VAL A 148 8.98 -18.43 -9.16
C VAL A 148 9.86 -19.32 -10.02
N THR A 149 9.39 -20.55 -10.29
CA THR A 149 10.06 -21.46 -11.22
C THR A 149 9.39 -21.40 -12.60
N LEU A 150 10.19 -21.19 -13.64
CA LEU A 150 9.73 -21.17 -15.03
C LEU A 150 10.29 -22.37 -15.79
N SER A 151 9.40 -23.14 -16.42
CA SER A 151 9.72 -24.17 -17.39
C SER A 151 9.15 -23.74 -18.74
N VAL A 152 9.91 -22.93 -19.48
CA VAL A 152 9.50 -22.32 -20.75
C VAL A 152 10.46 -22.68 -21.89
N THR A 153 9.97 -22.68 -23.11
CA THR A 153 10.75 -22.93 -24.33
C THR A 153 10.45 -21.87 -25.39
N PRO A 154 11.49 -21.26 -26.03
CA PRO A 154 12.91 -21.36 -25.70
C PRO A 154 13.26 -20.80 -24.31
N ALA A 155 14.49 -21.06 -23.85
CA ALA A 155 15.01 -20.48 -22.62
C ALA A 155 15.12 -18.95 -22.75
N LEU A 156 14.85 -18.23 -21.66
CA LEU A 156 14.84 -16.77 -21.65
C LEU A 156 16.26 -16.18 -21.63
N ASN A 157 16.42 -15.02 -22.28
CA ASN A 157 17.64 -14.23 -22.18
C ASN A 157 17.64 -13.46 -20.86
N GLN A 158 18.69 -13.63 -20.05
CA GLN A 158 18.79 -13.00 -18.73
C GLN A 158 18.96 -11.47 -18.76
N THR A 159 19.24 -10.86 -19.91
CA THR A 159 19.42 -9.40 -20.03
C THR A 159 18.15 -8.65 -20.44
N SER A 160 17.13 -9.37 -20.90
CA SER A 160 15.90 -8.79 -21.43
C SER A 160 14.88 -8.49 -20.33
N GLN A 161 13.96 -7.57 -20.63
CA GLN A 161 12.79 -7.31 -19.80
C GLN A 161 11.59 -8.06 -20.37
N TYR A 162 10.87 -8.78 -19.51
CA TYR A 162 9.75 -9.60 -19.93
C TYR A 162 8.48 -9.26 -19.18
N THR A 163 7.35 -9.51 -19.84
CA THR A 163 6.07 -9.70 -19.17
C THR A 163 5.62 -11.14 -19.34
N LEU A 164 4.79 -11.59 -18.42
CA LEU A 164 4.25 -12.93 -18.36
C LEU A 164 2.74 -12.84 -18.36
N THR A 165 2.08 -13.53 -19.28
CA THR A 165 0.63 -13.70 -19.29
C THR A 165 0.29 -15.08 -18.74
N VAL A 166 -0.69 -15.15 -17.84
CA VAL A 166 -1.25 -16.44 -17.41
C VAL A 166 -2.35 -16.85 -18.38
N ASP A 167 -2.14 -17.93 -19.12
CA ASP A 167 -3.02 -18.33 -20.20
C ASP A 167 -4.41 -18.74 -19.67
N ASN A 168 -5.46 -18.33 -20.38
CA ASN A 168 -6.87 -18.63 -20.05
C ASN A 168 -7.32 -18.09 -18.67
N ARG A 169 -6.73 -16.97 -18.22
CA ARG A 169 -7.09 -16.29 -16.97
C ARG A 169 -7.47 -14.85 -17.24
N ALA A 170 -8.69 -14.65 -17.71
CA ALA A 170 -9.20 -13.32 -18.02
C ALA A 170 -9.32 -12.45 -16.76
N GLU A 171 -8.50 -11.39 -16.66
CA GLU A 171 -8.48 -10.47 -15.52
C GLU A 171 -9.86 -9.87 -15.25
N ALA A 172 -10.56 -9.45 -16.31
CA ALA A 172 -11.91 -8.91 -16.24
C ALA A 172 -12.92 -9.82 -15.52
N THR A 173 -12.70 -11.14 -15.50
CA THR A 173 -13.59 -12.11 -14.82
C THR A 173 -13.26 -12.30 -13.35
N MET A 174 -12.10 -11.81 -12.91
CA MET A 174 -11.64 -11.89 -11.52
C MET A 174 -11.85 -10.58 -10.76
N LEU A 175 -12.14 -9.48 -11.47
CA LEU A 175 -12.39 -8.17 -10.89
C LEU A 175 -13.84 -8.00 -10.40
N PRO A 176 -14.06 -7.31 -9.26
CA PRO A 176 -13.04 -6.92 -8.28
C PRO A 176 -12.52 -8.15 -7.51
N PHE A 177 -11.22 -8.17 -7.22
CA PHE A 177 -10.64 -9.24 -6.42
C PHE A 177 -11.16 -9.17 -4.98
N THR A 178 -11.51 -10.32 -4.43
CA THR A 178 -11.95 -10.48 -3.01
C THR A 178 -11.14 -11.54 -2.26
N ALA A 179 -10.31 -12.28 -2.98
CA ALA A 179 -9.40 -13.30 -2.47
C ALA A 179 -8.30 -13.54 -3.53
N PRO A 180 -7.15 -14.14 -3.15
CA PRO A 180 -6.16 -14.52 -4.14
C PRO A 180 -6.75 -15.54 -5.13
N PRO A 181 -6.55 -15.37 -6.44
CA PRO A 181 -7.00 -16.35 -7.43
C PRO A 181 -6.48 -17.75 -7.15
N THR A 182 -7.18 -18.77 -7.65
CA THR A 182 -6.78 -20.18 -7.44
C THR A 182 -5.43 -20.53 -8.07
N PHE A 183 -5.03 -19.82 -9.14
CA PHE A 183 -3.70 -19.96 -9.74
C PHE A 183 -2.61 -19.18 -8.97
N PHE A 184 -3.00 -18.38 -7.97
CA PHE A 184 -2.11 -17.58 -7.14
C PHE A 184 -2.09 -18.12 -5.71
N GLN A 185 -1.82 -19.41 -5.59
CA GLN A 185 -1.71 -20.14 -4.33
C GLN A 185 -0.32 -20.79 -4.22
N PRO A 186 0.17 -21.05 -2.99
CA PRO A 186 1.48 -21.68 -2.81
C PRO A 186 1.58 -23.02 -3.56
N GLY A 187 2.67 -23.19 -4.32
CA GLY A 187 2.95 -24.40 -5.09
C GLY A 187 2.06 -24.61 -6.33
N SER A 188 1.14 -23.69 -6.61
CA SER A 188 0.27 -23.79 -7.79
C SER A 188 1.06 -23.56 -9.09
N SER A 189 0.63 -24.25 -10.15
CA SER A 189 1.21 -24.09 -11.49
C SER A 189 0.17 -23.59 -12.48
N ALA A 190 0.61 -22.78 -13.45
CA ALA A 190 -0.22 -22.27 -14.52
C ALA A 190 0.54 -22.25 -15.86
N LYS A 191 -0.20 -22.42 -16.95
CA LYS A 191 0.33 -22.20 -18.30
C LYS A 191 0.56 -20.72 -18.53
N VAL A 192 1.68 -20.40 -19.16
CA VAL A 192 2.10 -19.01 -19.37
C VAL A 192 2.68 -18.78 -20.75
N THR A 193 2.47 -17.57 -21.25
CA THR A 193 3.14 -17.00 -22.41
C THR A 193 4.04 -15.85 -21.96
N ILE A 194 5.30 -15.87 -22.39
CA ILE A 194 6.30 -14.83 -22.08
C ILE A 194 6.43 -13.88 -23.27
N TRP A 195 6.47 -12.58 -22.98
CA TRP A 195 6.49 -11.53 -23.98
C TRP A 195 7.71 -10.62 -23.79
N GLU A 196 8.34 -10.25 -24.90
CA GLU A 196 9.32 -9.16 -24.98
C GLU A 196 8.71 -8.03 -25.80
N GLY A 197 8.25 -6.97 -25.12
CA GLY A 197 7.38 -5.98 -25.74
C GLY A 197 6.07 -6.62 -26.20
N THR A 198 5.79 -6.56 -27.51
CA THR A 198 4.58 -7.17 -28.12
C THR A 198 4.83 -8.56 -28.71
N ASN A 199 6.06 -9.07 -28.65
CA ASN A 199 6.44 -10.33 -29.27
C ASN A 199 6.34 -11.47 -28.26
N SER A 200 5.58 -12.52 -28.57
CA SER A 200 5.60 -13.76 -27.81
C SER A 200 6.92 -14.47 -28.07
N VAL A 201 7.76 -14.62 -27.05
CA VAL A 201 9.12 -15.16 -27.18
C VAL A 201 9.28 -16.56 -26.59
N ALA A 202 8.43 -16.97 -25.64
CA ALA A 202 8.45 -18.31 -25.07
C ALA A 202 7.08 -18.69 -24.49
N GLN A 203 6.84 -20.00 -24.35
CA GLN A 203 5.65 -20.54 -23.68
C GLN A 203 6.04 -21.69 -22.76
N GLY A 204 5.21 -21.94 -21.74
CA GLY A 204 5.43 -23.07 -20.86
C GLY A 204 4.60 -23.01 -19.59
N THR A 205 5.23 -23.40 -18.47
CA THR A 205 4.57 -23.46 -17.17
C THR A 205 5.34 -22.61 -16.15
N MET A 206 4.58 -21.82 -15.40
CA MET A 206 5.04 -21.15 -14.20
C MET A 206 4.57 -21.94 -12.98
N THR A 207 5.44 -22.10 -11.99
CA THR A 207 5.09 -22.68 -10.68
C THR A 207 5.45 -21.68 -9.59
N LEU A 208 4.47 -21.33 -8.77
CA LEU A 208 4.65 -20.45 -7.62
C LEU A 208 5.39 -21.16 -6.49
N PRO A 209 6.14 -20.43 -5.65
CA PRO A 209 6.81 -21.02 -4.50
C PRO A 209 5.80 -21.73 -3.57
N ALA A 210 6.21 -22.84 -2.95
CA ALA A 210 5.38 -23.55 -1.97
C ALA A 210 5.27 -22.81 -0.63
N ASN A 211 6.20 -21.89 -0.37
CA ASN A 211 6.30 -21.12 0.85
C ASN A 211 5.38 -19.90 0.81
N LYS A 212 4.49 -19.72 1.79
CA LYS A 212 3.49 -18.64 1.77
C LYS A 212 4.12 -17.25 1.88
N GLY A 213 5.24 -17.13 2.59
CA GLY A 213 5.91 -15.85 2.79
C GLY A 213 6.57 -15.30 1.53
N ASP A 214 6.56 -16.05 0.43
CA ASP A 214 7.08 -15.65 -0.88
C ASP A 214 5.95 -15.24 -1.84
N LEU A 215 4.70 -15.22 -1.37
CA LEU A 215 3.54 -14.67 -2.06
C LEU A 215 2.96 -13.52 -1.25
N TYR A 216 2.70 -12.40 -1.91
CA TYR A 216 1.95 -11.27 -1.37
C TYR A 216 0.67 -11.08 -2.16
N PHE A 217 -0.45 -10.98 -1.44
CA PHE A 217 -1.75 -10.64 -1.98
C PHE A 217 -2.37 -9.52 -1.18
N ASP A 218 -2.80 -8.49 -1.88
CA ASP A 218 -3.49 -7.35 -1.29
C ASP A 218 -4.49 -6.78 -2.29
N CYS A 219 -5.76 -7.06 -2.03
CA CYS A 219 -6.88 -6.43 -2.72
C CYS A 219 -7.44 -5.24 -1.94
N ASP A 220 -7.07 -5.07 -0.67
CA ASP A 220 -7.69 -4.07 0.19
C ASP A 220 -7.07 -2.71 -0.08
N PHE A 221 -5.76 -2.53 0.05
CA PHE A 221 -5.16 -1.22 -0.19
C PHE A 221 -5.31 -0.74 -1.65
N LEU A 222 -5.52 -1.65 -2.61
CA LEU A 222 -5.77 -1.27 -4.00
C LEU A 222 -7.25 -1.03 -4.34
N ASN A 223 -8.20 -1.73 -3.69
CA ASN A 223 -9.65 -1.58 -3.94
C ASN A 223 -10.37 -0.71 -2.93
N GLU A 224 -9.82 -0.56 -1.74
CA GLU A 224 -10.36 0.30 -0.71
C GLU A 224 -10.17 1.74 -1.19
N GLU A 225 -11.25 2.25 -1.80
CA GLU A 225 -11.53 3.66 -2.01
C GLU A 225 -11.88 4.35 -0.68
N ILE A 226 -11.26 3.90 0.43
CA ILE A 226 -11.25 4.66 1.67
C ILE A 226 -10.36 5.86 1.34
N ALA A 227 -10.96 7.01 1.06
CA ALA A 227 -10.16 8.21 1.19
C ALA A 227 -9.81 8.26 2.68
N ALA A 228 -8.51 8.22 2.96
CA ALA A 228 -7.97 8.17 4.30
C ALA A 228 -8.79 9.04 5.26
N ASP A 229 -9.31 8.44 6.32
CA ASP A 229 -9.96 9.15 7.41
C ASP A 229 -9.02 10.27 7.86
N ILE A 230 -9.52 11.51 7.85
CA ILE A 230 -8.77 12.64 8.35
C ILE A 230 -9.14 12.81 9.80
N TYR A 231 -8.19 12.53 10.68
CA TYR A 231 -8.35 12.74 12.11
C TYR A 231 -7.82 14.12 12.46
N ILE A 232 -8.68 14.93 13.06
CA ILE A 232 -8.31 16.22 13.65
C ILE A 232 -8.45 16.05 15.15
N THR A 233 -7.32 16.06 15.85
CA THR A 233 -7.22 15.72 17.26
C THR A 233 -6.61 16.85 18.06
N VAL A 234 -7.05 16.93 19.31
CA VAL A 234 -6.57 17.91 20.28
C VAL A 234 -5.19 17.47 20.75
N PRO A 235 -4.22 18.38 20.84
CA PRO A 235 -2.91 18.03 21.38
C PRO A 235 -3.05 17.50 22.81
N ALA A 236 -2.16 16.60 23.21
CA ALA A 236 -2.20 15.93 24.51
C ALA A 236 -2.19 16.88 25.73
N ASN A 237 -1.73 18.12 25.56
CA ASN A 237 -1.71 19.17 26.58
C ASN A 237 -2.24 20.49 25.97
N PRO A 238 -3.57 20.63 25.78
CA PRO A 238 -4.11 21.82 25.16
C PRO A 238 -3.95 23.02 26.09
N THR A 239 -3.50 24.15 25.54
CA THR A 239 -3.42 25.42 26.27
C THR A 239 -4.69 26.26 26.14
N THR A 240 -5.64 25.80 25.32
CA THR A 240 -6.92 26.46 25.00
C THR A 240 -8.09 25.77 25.70
N ALA A 241 -9.16 26.52 25.97
CA ALA A 241 -10.34 26.03 26.69
C ALA A 241 -11.15 25.00 25.84
N PRO A 242 -11.77 23.98 26.46
CA PRO A 242 -12.64 22.96 25.83
C PRO A 242 -13.57 23.45 24.73
N GLU A 243 -14.21 24.58 24.97
CA GLU A 243 -15.21 25.15 24.09
C GLU A 243 -14.57 25.67 22.79
N ILE A 244 -13.33 26.14 22.87
CA ILE A 244 -12.57 26.70 21.74
C ILE A 244 -12.09 25.58 20.82
N TRP A 245 -11.43 24.54 21.36
CA TRP A 245 -10.94 23.46 20.49
C TRP A 245 -12.05 22.60 19.89
N LYS A 246 -13.19 22.42 20.57
CA LYS A 246 -14.35 21.79 19.95
C LYS A 246 -14.85 22.60 18.74
N THR A 247 -15.07 23.90 18.93
CA THR A 247 -15.53 24.80 17.87
C THR A 247 -14.56 24.82 16.69
N ASP A 248 -13.25 24.87 16.96
CA ASP A 248 -12.24 24.86 15.90
C ASP A 248 -12.19 23.53 15.15
N ILE A 249 -12.17 22.40 15.86
CA ILE A 249 -12.09 21.07 15.26
C ILE A 249 -13.34 20.78 14.43
N ASP A 250 -14.54 21.09 14.94
CA ASP A 250 -15.79 20.96 14.20
C ASP A 250 -15.81 21.88 12.99
N GLY A 251 -15.38 23.14 13.16
CA GLY A 251 -15.31 24.11 12.08
C GLY A 251 -14.31 23.71 10.98
N ILE A 252 -13.21 23.02 11.31
CA ILE A 252 -12.31 22.44 10.31
C ILE A 252 -12.98 21.23 9.64
N ALA A 253 -13.61 20.35 10.42
CA ALA A 253 -14.27 19.16 9.91
C ALA A 253 -15.40 19.48 8.93
N ASP A 254 -16.29 20.42 9.28
CA ASP A 254 -17.39 20.89 8.44
C ASP A 254 -16.88 21.47 7.12
N LYS A 255 -15.80 22.25 7.16
CA LYS A 255 -15.16 22.78 5.95
C LYS A 255 -14.61 21.67 5.08
N LEU A 256 -13.95 20.65 5.65
CA LEU A 256 -13.49 19.49 4.89
C LEU A 256 -14.65 18.71 4.25
N VAL A 257 -15.77 18.54 4.96
CA VAL A 257 -16.99 17.92 4.40
C VAL A 257 -17.52 18.74 3.22
N GLU A 258 -17.59 20.07 3.36
CA GLU A 258 -18.04 20.95 2.28
C GLU A 258 -17.15 20.81 1.03
N GLU A 259 -15.84 20.77 1.23
CA GLU A 259 -14.85 20.57 0.15
C GLU A 259 -14.97 19.20 -0.50
N PHE A 260 -15.19 18.15 0.28
CA PHE A 260 -15.43 16.80 -0.22
C PHE A 260 -16.74 16.67 -1.00
N SER A 261 -17.75 17.45 -0.65
CA SER A 261 -19.05 17.48 -1.31
C SER A 261 -19.09 18.31 -2.59
N ALA A 262 -18.08 19.18 -2.81
CA ALA A 262 -18.02 20.02 -3.99
C ALA A 262 -17.58 19.20 -5.23
N ALA A 263 -18.31 19.36 -6.34
CA ALA A 263 -18.01 18.67 -7.60
C ALA A 263 -16.70 19.13 -8.27
N GLU A 264 -16.15 20.25 -7.83
CA GLU A 264 -14.88 20.82 -8.28
C GLU A 264 -13.92 20.91 -7.09
N ASP A 265 -12.65 20.55 -7.29
CA ASP A 265 -11.61 20.62 -6.27
C ASP A 265 -11.43 22.08 -5.81
N LYS A 266 -12.04 22.44 -4.69
CA LYS A 266 -12.10 23.81 -4.14
C LYS A 266 -10.76 24.30 -3.53
N GLY A 267 -9.63 23.68 -3.87
CA GLY A 267 -8.29 24.19 -3.56
C GLY A 267 -7.51 23.47 -2.45
N ILE A 268 -7.94 22.29 -2.01
CA ILE A 268 -7.01 21.34 -1.39
C ILE A 268 -6.34 20.60 -2.54
N ASP A 269 -5.04 20.81 -2.73
CA ASP A 269 -4.27 19.99 -3.67
C ASP A 269 -4.07 18.59 -3.07
N TRP A 270 -4.94 17.66 -3.46
CA TRP A 270 -4.86 16.26 -3.03
C TRP A 270 -3.63 15.52 -3.56
N ASN A 271 -2.83 16.16 -4.41
CA ASN A 271 -1.52 15.65 -4.83
C ASN A 271 -0.40 15.98 -3.84
N ASP A 272 -0.65 16.87 -2.87
CA ASP A 272 0.27 17.20 -1.77
C ASP A 272 0.05 16.27 -0.55
N ASN A 273 0.93 16.35 0.45
CA ASN A 273 0.72 15.77 1.76
C ASN A 273 -0.57 16.36 2.36
N VAL A 274 -1.63 15.55 2.47
CA VAL A 274 -2.97 16.03 2.86
C VAL A 274 -2.97 16.79 4.19
N PRO A 275 -2.34 16.32 5.29
CA PRO A 275 -2.20 17.11 6.51
C PRO A 275 -1.57 18.48 6.29
N HIS A 276 -0.57 18.57 5.44
CA HIS A 276 0.09 19.82 5.10
C HIS A 276 -0.82 20.74 4.25
N ALA A 277 -1.53 20.19 3.27
CA ALA A 277 -2.49 20.94 2.46
C ALA A 277 -3.63 21.51 3.32
N ILE A 278 -4.13 20.74 4.29
CA ILE A 278 -5.15 21.17 5.24
C ILE A 278 -4.65 22.33 6.09
N ARG A 279 -3.45 22.23 6.67
CA ARG A 279 -2.87 23.31 7.50
C ARG A 279 -2.67 24.60 6.70
N ARG A 280 -2.20 24.50 5.46
CA ARG A 280 -2.03 25.66 4.57
C ARG A 280 -3.37 26.36 4.30
N LYS A 281 -4.43 25.58 4.10
CA LYS A 281 -5.75 26.11 3.75
C LYS A 281 -6.53 26.59 4.98
N TYR A 282 -6.37 25.93 6.11
CA TYR A 282 -7.02 26.25 7.38
C TYR A 282 -5.95 26.52 8.44
N PRO A 283 -5.48 27.78 8.60
CA PRO A 283 -4.44 28.11 9.56
C PRO A 283 -4.77 27.69 11.01
N THR A 284 -6.05 27.62 11.37
CA THR A 284 -6.50 27.08 12.67
C THR A 284 -6.04 25.63 12.91
N ALA A 285 -5.84 24.84 11.85
CA ALA A 285 -5.36 23.47 11.93
C ALA A 285 -3.87 23.35 12.34
N GLU A 286 -3.09 24.44 12.36
CA GLU A 286 -1.71 24.43 12.85
C GLU A 286 -1.61 24.12 14.36
N SER A 287 -2.65 24.47 15.11
CA SER A 287 -2.75 24.22 16.56
C SER A 287 -3.19 22.79 16.92
N TYR A 288 -3.52 21.99 15.91
CA TYR A 288 -4.12 20.66 16.08
C TYR A 288 -3.29 19.57 15.38
N SER A 289 -3.44 18.35 15.87
CA SER A 289 -2.86 17.19 15.18
C SER A 289 -3.82 16.77 14.08
N VAL A 290 -3.36 16.88 12.83
CA VAL A 290 -4.07 16.44 11.62
C VAL A 290 -3.30 15.25 11.06
N THR A 291 -3.95 14.09 10.99
CA THR A 291 -3.36 12.85 10.47
C THR A 291 -4.26 12.21 9.42
N LEU A 292 -3.64 11.50 8.48
CA LEU A 292 -4.33 10.54 7.63
C LEU A 292 -4.31 9.19 8.31
N GLY A 293 -5.48 8.60 8.51
CA GLY A 293 -5.62 7.39 9.32
C GLY A 293 -5.49 7.66 10.81
N LEU A 294 -5.65 6.58 11.58
CA LEU A 294 -5.73 6.62 13.04
C LEU A 294 -4.51 7.34 13.64
N PRO A 295 -4.72 8.31 14.55
CA PRO A 295 -3.63 8.91 15.31
C PRO A 295 -2.99 7.85 16.23
N ASP A 296 -1.72 8.08 16.60
CA ASP A 296 -1.04 7.21 17.56
C ASP A 296 -1.84 7.17 18.87
N ALA A 297 -2.09 5.97 19.41
CA ALA A 297 -2.82 5.79 20.67
C ALA A 297 -2.14 6.55 21.82
N GLU A 298 -0.82 6.72 21.79
CA GLU A 298 -0.09 7.49 22.81
C GLU A 298 -0.32 9.01 22.68
N SER A 299 -0.74 9.47 21.50
CA SER A 299 -1.05 10.87 21.23
C SER A 299 -2.47 11.28 21.65
N VAL A 300 -3.36 10.30 21.88
CA VAL A 300 -4.77 10.51 22.24
C VAL A 300 -5.02 10.08 23.68
N LYS A 301 -5.31 11.04 24.56
CA LYS A 301 -5.64 10.77 25.96
C LYS A 301 -7.13 10.46 26.15
N GLU A 302 -7.45 9.77 27.24
CA GLU A 302 -8.84 9.61 27.68
C GLU A 302 -9.52 10.98 27.83
N GLY A 303 -10.72 11.12 27.25
CA GLY A 303 -11.45 12.39 27.20
C GLY A 303 -11.00 13.37 26.09
N ALA A 304 -10.08 12.97 25.20
CA ALA A 304 -9.75 13.76 24.02
C ALA A 304 -10.96 13.87 23.07
N TYR A 305 -11.12 15.06 22.48
CA TYR A 305 -12.06 15.29 21.38
C TYR A 305 -11.32 15.12 20.07
N PHE A 306 -12.01 14.59 19.10
CA PHE A 306 -11.53 14.48 17.75
C PHE A 306 -12.71 14.49 16.80
N SER A 307 -12.46 14.97 15.59
CA SER A 307 -13.37 14.79 14.47
C SER A 307 -12.71 13.94 13.41
N ILE A 308 -13.51 13.03 12.84
CA ILE A 308 -13.10 12.18 11.73
C ILE A 308 -13.86 12.66 10.50
N VAL A 309 -13.13 13.03 9.46
CA VAL A 309 -13.72 13.33 8.16
C VAL A 309 -13.27 12.30 7.16
N SER A 310 -14.21 11.48 6.69
CA SER A 310 -13.97 10.48 5.65
C SER A 310 -14.44 11.03 4.31
N ARG A 311 -13.58 10.99 3.29
CA ARG A 311 -14.02 11.14 1.90
C ARG A 311 -14.28 9.77 1.31
N PHE A 312 -15.34 9.65 0.53
CA PHE A 312 -15.53 8.50 -0.35
C PHE A 312 -15.30 9.00 -1.76
N VAL A 313 -14.31 8.44 -2.46
CA VAL A 313 -13.98 8.87 -3.83
C VAL A 313 -14.85 8.15 -4.88
N SER A 314 -15.78 7.28 -4.42
CA SER A 314 -16.68 6.49 -5.26
C SER A 314 -18.00 6.15 -4.54
N ASN A 315 -18.91 5.46 -5.24
CA ASN A 315 -20.15 4.94 -4.69
C ASN A 315 -19.87 4.02 -3.48
N LEU A 316 -20.57 4.26 -2.36
CA LEU A 316 -20.49 3.51 -1.11
C LEU A 316 -20.26 2.00 -1.34
N PRO A 317 -19.37 1.34 -0.57
CA PRO A 317 -19.18 -0.10 -0.66
C PRO A 317 -20.54 -0.80 -0.58
N THR A 318 -20.86 -1.58 -1.61
CA THR A 318 -22.16 -2.29 -1.71
C THR A 318 -22.22 -3.47 -0.76
N ASN A 319 -21.08 -3.92 -0.24
CA ASN A 319 -21.00 -4.99 0.75
C ASN A 319 -21.13 -4.43 2.17
N THR A 320 -22.18 -4.89 2.88
CA THR A 320 -22.46 -4.59 4.29
C THR A 320 -21.26 -4.78 5.21
N ARG A 321 -20.36 -5.74 4.92
CA ARG A 321 -19.16 -6.02 5.72
C ARG A 321 -18.10 -4.93 5.62
N SER A 322 -17.88 -4.36 4.43
CA SER A 322 -16.96 -3.23 4.23
C SER A 322 -17.53 -1.95 4.84
N ARG A 323 -18.85 -1.73 4.75
CA ARG A 323 -19.55 -0.67 5.50
C ARG A 323 -19.39 -0.83 7.02
N LEU A 324 -19.55 -2.06 7.52
CA LEU A 324 -19.37 -2.36 8.93
C LEU A 324 -17.90 -2.26 9.37
N LEU A 325 -16.92 -2.38 8.48
CA LEU A 325 -15.50 -2.20 8.79
C LEU A 325 -15.18 -0.72 9.07
N VAL A 326 -15.71 0.18 8.22
CA VAL A 326 -15.65 1.63 8.44
C VAL A 326 -16.35 2.01 9.77
N LEU A 327 -17.47 1.37 10.08
CA LEU A 327 -18.25 1.67 11.29
C LEU A 327 -17.77 0.95 12.58
N ASN A 328 -17.08 -0.20 12.48
CA ASN A 328 -16.59 -0.99 13.63
C ASN A 328 -15.11 -0.80 13.94
N ASN A 329 -14.48 0.28 13.46
CA ASN A 329 -13.14 0.64 13.89
C ASN A 329 -13.09 0.62 15.43
N ALA A 330 -12.14 -0.10 16.02
CA ALA A 330 -12.13 -0.49 17.44
C ALA A 330 -12.21 0.69 18.42
N TYR A 331 -11.90 1.90 17.96
CA TYR A 331 -12.07 3.15 18.70
C TYR A 331 -13.54 3.53 18.94
N MET A 332 -14.45 3.31 17.97
CA MET A 332 -15.90 3.59 18.14
C MET A 332 -16.57 2.71 19.21
N LYS A 333 -15.92 1.61 19.63
CA LYS A 333 -16.37 0.79 20.76
C LYS A 333 -15.90 1.31 22.12
N GLN A 334 -14.84 2.12 22.17
CA GLN A 334 -14.32 2.70 23.42
C GLN A 334 -15.02 4.00 23.80
N PHE A 335 -15.59 4.73 22.84
CA PHE A 335 -16.45 5.88 23.09
C PHE A 335 -17.89 5.39 22.99
N SER A 336 -18.62 5.37 24.10
CA SER A 336 -19.98 4.83 24.12
C SER A 336 -20.86 5.54 23.08
N ILE A 337 -21.33 4.78 22.10
CA ILE A 337 -22.43 5.16 21.21
C ILE A 337 -23.70 5.18 22.06
N ALA A 338 -23.90 6.26 22.79
CA ALA A 338 -25.23 6.68 23.21
C ALA A 338 -25.67 7.70 22.15
N ASP A 339 -26.71 7.33 21.41
CA ASP A 339 -27.45 8.17 20.46
C ASP A 339 -26.85 8.31 19.04
N ILE A 340 -27.07 7.27 18.22
CA ILE A 340 -27.38 7.40 16.78
C ILE A 340 -28.70 6.67 16.51
#